data_AF-A0A5M3WVT5-F1
#
_entry.id   AF-A0A5M3WVT5-F1
#
_cell.length_a   1.000
_cell.length_b   1.000
_cell.length_c   1.000
_cell.angle_alpha   90.00
_cell.angle_beta   90.00
_cell.angle_gamma   90.00
#
_symmetry.space_group_name_H-M   'P 1'
#
loop_
_entity.id
_entity.type
_entity.pdbx_description
1 polymer ?
#
loop_
_entity_poly.entity_id
_entity_poly.type
_entity_poly.pdbx_seq_one_letter_code
_entity_poly.pdbx_strand_id
1 'polypeptide(L)'
;MTPMTPETAAAAAARKAGVELRELQEISDFERVFRLYDDIWHPDPLNAPVSVEMMRALSHAGNYVAGAFDGDDLVGASVAFLSAPIGESLHSHVTGAVKKGAGHALKLHQRAWALARGLTTVTWTFDPLVRRNAYFNLAKLGARPEEYLREFYGQMADEVNAGDESDRVLAVWRLTSPQALTAASGRPYQPEVPESACRGLIAVEGRPVARVAAERVVLVELPEDIEAIRRADPGAAKAWRLAVRDVLGGMMDEGATVTGFARGGYVVERA
;
A
#
# COMPACT_ATOMS: atom_id res chain seq x y z
N MET A 1 -11.47 28.68 1.25
CA MET A 1 -10.57 27.87 2.11
C MET A 1 -9.27 27.68 1.38
N THR A 2 -8.16 28.17 1.94
CA THR A 2 -6.82 27.91 1.40
C THR A 2 -6.53 26.41 1.45
N PRO A 3 -6.03 25.78 0.37
CA PRO A 3 -5.70 24.36 0.40
C PRO A 3 -4.63 24.08 1.47
N MET A 4 -4.81 22.99 2.21
CA MET A 4 -3.87 22.53 3.24
C MET A 4 -2.54 22.16 2.58
N THR A 5 -1.43 22.71 3.09
CA THR A 5 -0.09 22.35 2.61
C THR A 5 0.24 20.90 2.96
N PRO A 6 1.17 20.24 2.25
CA PRO A 6 1.61 18.88 2.59
C PRO A 6 2.05 18.73 4.05
N GLU A 7 2.78 19.71 4.60
CA GLU A 7 3.30 19.73 5.96
C GLU A 7 2.17 19.83 6.98
N THR A 8 1.18 20.71 6.72
CA THR A 8 0.02 20.87 7.60
C THR A 8 -0.88 19.63 7.60
N ALA A 9 -1.01 18.93 6.48
CA ALA A 9 -1.71 17.65 6.39
C ALA A 9 -0.98 16.54 7.17
N ALA A 10 0.35 16.43 7.02
CA ALA A 10 1.16 15.49 7.78
C ALA A 10 1.06 15.76 9.29
N ALA A 11 1.19 17.01 9.72
CA ALA A 11 1.08 17.40 11.12
C ALA A 11 -0.32 17.15 11.70
N ALA A 12 -1.38 17.38 10.92
CA ALA A 12 -2.75 17.07 11.35
C ALA A 12 -2.97 15.57 11.54
N ALA A 13 -2.43 14.73 10.65
CA ALA A 13 -2.52 13.28 10.80
C ALA A 13 -1.68 12.76 11.97
N ALA A 14 -0.49 13.31 12.20
CA ALA A 14 0.35 13.00 13.35
C ALA A 14 -0.37 13.33 14.67
N ARG A 15 -0.93 14.54 14.81
CA ARG A 15 -1.75 14.92 15.97
C ARG A 15 -2.94 14.01 16.18
N LYS A 16 -3.66 13.66 15.11
CA LYS A 16 -4.83 12.77 15.19
C LYS A 16 -4.44 11.35 15.63
N ALA A 17 -3.28 10.87 15.22
CA ALA A 17 -2.75 9.57 15.64
C ALA A 17 -2.06 9.63 17.01
N GLY A 18 -1.84 10.83 17.57
CA GLY A 18 -1.11 11.02 18.81
C GLY A 18 0.32 10.52 18.69
N VAL A 19 1.01 10.90 17.61
CA VAL A 19 2.42 10.53 17.37
C VAL A 19 3.24 11.73 16.94
N GLU A 20 4.54 11.68 17.24
CA GLU A 20 5.56 12.53 16.66
C GLU A 20 6.21 11.81 15.48
N LEU A 21 6.46 12.51 14.38
CA LEU A 21 7.13 11.96 13.20
C LEU A 21 8.48 12.64 13.03
N ARG A 22 9.54 11.85 12.85
CA ARG A 22 10.88 12.39 12.56
C ARG A 22 11.67 11.50 11.62
N GLU A 23 12.55 12.11 10.84
CA GLU A 23 13.60 11.41 10.11
C GLU A 23 14.60 10.78 11.10
N LEU A 24 15.06 9.57 10.80
CA LEU A 24 15.94 8.79 11.67
C LEU A 24 17.37 8.82 11.12
N GLN A 25 18.32 9.03 12.01
CA GLN A 25 19.74 9.16 11.64
C GLN A 25 20.63 8.23 12.48
N GLU A 26 20.26 7.92 13.71
CA GLU A 26 21.13 7.18 14.63
C GLU A 26 20.99 5.67 14.49
N ILE A 27 22.08 4.94 14.73
CA ILE A 27 22.07 3.46 14.69
C ILE A 27 21.04 2.88 15.66
N SER A 28 20.93 3.46 16.86
CA SER A 28 19.95 3.03 17.86
C SER A 28 18.49 3.21 17.41
N ASP A 29 18.19 4.18 16.54
CA ASP A 29 16.87 4.33 15.93
C ASP A 29 16.60 3.18 14.94
N PHE A 30 17.57 2.84 14.10
CA PHE A 30 17.44 1.78 13.11
C PHE A 30 17.31 0.39 13.75
N GLU A 31 17.99 0.13 14.87
CA GLU A 31 17.80 -1.08 15.66
C GLU A 31 16.37 -1.20 16.22
N ARG A 32 15.76 -0.06 16.63
CA ARG A 32 14.35 -0.04 17.05
C ARG A 32 13.42 -0.33 15.87
N VAL A 33 13.71 0.21 14.69
CA VAL A 33 12.93 -0.07 13.46
C VAL A 33 13.03 -1.56 13.10
N PHE A 34 14.22 -2.14 13.17
CA PHE A 34 14.44 -3.56 12.89
C PHE A 34 13.58 -4.44 13.81
N ARG A 35 13.61 -4.20 15.12
CA ARG A 35 12.76 -4.92 16.09
C ARG A 35 11.27 -4.72 15.84
N LEU A 36 10.85 -3.48 15.58
CA LEU A 36 9.46 -3.18 15.26
C LEU A 36 8.97 -3.97 14.03
N TYR A 37 9.80 -4.08 12.98
CA TYR A 37 9.44 -4.83 11.78
C TYR A 37 9.42 -6.34 12.00
N ASP A 38 10.33 -6.85 12.85
CA ASP A 38 10.31 -8.24 13.30
C ASP A 38 8.99 -8.57 14.01
N ASP A 39 8.55 -7.72 14.94
CA ASP A 39 7.29 -7.88 15.67
C ASP A 39 6.03 -7.76 14.78
N ILE A 40 6.10 -6.99 13.70
CA ILE A 40 4.94 -6.78 12.80
C ILE A 40 4.75 -7.95 11.84
N TRP A 41 5.84 -8.46 11.26
CA TRP A 41 5.78 -9.39 10.13
C TRP A 41 6.32 -10.78 10.43
N HIS A 42 7.04 -10.97 11.54
CA HIS A 42 7.76 -12.20 11.90
C HIS A 42 8.43 -12.83 10.67
N PRO A 43 9.31 -12.08 9.98
CA PRO A 43 9.93 -12.54 8.74
C PRO A 43 10.84 -13.74 9.00
N ASP A 44 11.22 -14.45 7.93
CA ASP A 44 12.36 -15.38 8.01
C ASP A 44 13.59 -14.59 8.52
N PRO A 45 14.31 -15.07 9.55
CA PRO A 45 15.50 -14.39 10.06
C PRO A 45 16.58 -14.11 9.00
N LEU A 46 16.63 -14.92 7.93
CA LEU A 46 17.54 -14.74 6.80
C LEU A 46 17.03 -13.72 5.76
N ASN A 47 15.80 -13.23 5.89
CA ASN A 47 15.13 -12.36 4.94
C ASN A 47 14.36 -11.22 5.63
N ALA A 48 15.06 -10.47 6.49
CA ALA A 48 14.50 -9.27 7.10
C ALA A 48 14.14 -8.22 6.02
N PRO A 49 13.02 -7.47 6.17
CA PRO A 49 12.58 -6.50 5.15
C PRO A 49 13.63 -5.44 4.80
N VAL A 50 14.43 -5.02 5.79
CA VAL A 50 15.55 -4.08 5.64
C VAL A 50 16.49 -4.21 6.85
N SER A 51 17.80 -4.24 6.62
CA SER A 51 18.79 -4.31 7.71
C SER A 51 19.10 -2.94 8.32
N VAL A 52 19.71 -2.94 9.51
CA VAL A 52 20.19 -1.73 10.21
C VAL A 52 21.21 -0.97 9.36
N GLU A 53 22.16 -1.68 8.77
CA GLU A 53 23.22 -1.10 7.92
C GLU A 53 22.63 -0.48 6.66
N MET A 54 21.63 -1.12 6.05
CA MET A 54 20.92 -0.57 4.89
C MET A 54 20.18 0.71 5.27
N MET A 55 19.46 0.73 6.39
CA MET A 55 18.78 1.94 6.86
C MET A 55 19.77 3.09 7.14
N ARG A 56 20.92 2.78 7.75
CA ARG A 56 21.99 3.76 7.97
C ARG A 56 22.54 4.30 6.66
N ALA A 57 22.81 3.43 5.68
CA ALA A 57 23.30 3.85 4.37
C ALA A 57 22.28 4.71 3.62
N LEU A 58 21.01 4.33 3.64
CA LEU A 58 19.91 5.08 3.01
C LEU A 58 19.76 6.47 3.63
N SER A 59 19.66 6.56 4.96
CA SER A 59 19.56 7.82 5.68
C SER A 59 20.77 8.73 5.39
N HIS A 60 21.99 8.19 5.44
CA HIS A 60 23.21 8.93 5.12
C HIS A 60 23.24 9.43 3.66
N ALA A 61 22.74 8.64 2.71
CA ALA A 61 22.65 9.00 1.29
C ALA A 61 21.50 9.97 0.97
N GLY A 62 20.79 10.48 1.99
CA GLY A 62 19.69 11.44 1.80
C GLY A 62 18.36 10.82 1.36
N ASN A 63 18.19 9.52 1.57
CA ASN A 63 16.92 8.82 1.34
C ASN A 63 16.00 8.94 2.55
N TYR A 64 14.74 8.54 2.37
CA TYR A 64 13.72 8.70 3.39
C TYR A 64 13.70 7.53 4.37
N VAL A 65 14.12 7.79 5.61
CA VAL A 65 13.98 6.87 6.74
C VAL A 65 13.35 7.63 7.90
N ALA A 66 12.14 7.25 8.30
CA ALA A 66 11.38 7.99 9.32
C ALA A 66 10.67 7.06 10.30
N GLY A 67 10.51 7.54 11.53
CA GLY A 67 9.80 6.87 12.61
C GLY A 67 8.60 7.67 13.09
N ALA A 68 7.61 6.94 13.63
CA ALA A 68 6.47 7.48 14.37
C ALA A 68 6.60 7.09 15.84
N PHE A 69 6.58 8.08 16.72
CA PHE A 69 6.81 7.91 18.15
C PHE A 69 5.58 8.26 18.98
N ASP A 70 5.26 7.43 19.95
CA ASP A 70 4.27 7.70 21.00
C ASP A 70 5.03 7.90 22.33
N GLY A 71 5.38 9.15 22.65
CA GLY A 71 6.40 9.40 23.66
C GLY A 71 7.76 8.87 23.20
N ASP A 72 8.38 7.99 23.98
CA ASP A 72 9.67 7.37 23.66
C ASP A 72 9.54 6.09 22.79
N ASP A 73 8.33 5.56 22.65
CA ASP A 73 8.06 4.29 21.98
C ASP A 73 7.95 4.48 20.47
N LEU A 74 8.74 3.72 19.71
CA LEU A 74 8.63 3.67 18.25
C LEU A 74 7.45 2.77 17.86
N VAL A 75 6.37 3.38 17.37
CA VAL A 75 5.11 2.68 17.05
C VAL A 75 4.85 2.55 15.53
N GLY A 76 5.77 3.04 14.71
CA GLY A 76 5.72 2.93 13.26
C GLY A 76 7.01 3.39 12.61
N ALA A 77 7.31 2.88 11.43
CA ALA A 77 8.45 3.32 10.64
C ALA A 77 8.17 3.21 9.14
N SER A 78 8.93 3.97 8.36
CA SER A 78 8.92 3.89 6.90
C SER A 78 10.33 4.08 6.35
N VAL A 79 10.69 3.23 5.39
CA VAL A 79 11.95 3.29 4.64
C VAL A 79 11.63 3.39 3.15
N ALA A 80 12.28 4.32 2.47
CA ALA A 80 12.08 4.57 1.06
C ALA A 80 13.35 5.14 0.42
N PHE A 81 13.54 4.90 -0.87
CA PHE A 81 14.73 5.32 -1.61
C PHE A 81 14.37 5.99 -2.94
N LEU A 82 15.22 6.91 -3.40
CA LEU A 82 15.03 7.56 -4.70
C LEU A 82 15.03 6.52 -5.81
N SER A 83 14.07 6.62 -6.73
CA SER A 83 13.92 5.68 -7.83
C SER A 83 13.97 6.39 -9.17
N ALA A 84 14.17 5.64 -10.26
CA ALA A 84 13.99 6.17 -11.59
C ALA A 84 12.53 6.59 -11.83
N PRO A 85 12.27 7.65 -12.62
CA PRO A 85 13.25 8.61 -13.14
C PRO A 85 13.90 9.43 -12.01
N ILE A 86 15.22 9.64 -12.10
CA ILE A 86 16.00 10.34 -11.09
C ILE A 86 15.44 11.76 -10.92
N GLY A 87 15.21 12.16 -9.66
CA GLY A 87 14.70 13.49 -9.34
C GLY A 87 13.19 13.64 -9.43
N GLU A 88 12.46 12.58 -9.79
CA GLU A 88 11.00 12.63 -9.92
C GLU A 88 10.27 11.70 -8.95
N SER A 89 10.89 10.57 -8.61
CA SER A 89 10.21 9.47 -7.93
C SER A 89 10.93 8.96 -6.69
N LEU A 90 10.11 8.47 -5.74
CA LEU A 90 10.54 7.76 -4.54
C LEU A 90 9.91 6.37 -4.52
N HIS A 91 10.70 5.32 -4.32
CA HIS A 91 10.17 3.99 -4.03
C HIS A 91 10.01 3.80 -2.52
N SER A 92 8.78 3.64 -2.05
CA SER A 92 8.45 3.36 -0.66
C SER A 92 8.56 1.87 -0.34
N HIS A 93 9.80 1.44 -0.07
CA HIS A 93 10.17 0.04 0.18
C HIS A 93 9.32 -0.65 1.25
N VAL A 94 9.27 -0.08 2.46
CA VAL A 94 8.56 -0.70 3.59
C VAL A 94 7.98 0.35 4.53
N THR A 95 6.74 0.13 4.95
CA THR A 95 6.05 0.94 5.95
C THR A 95 5.24 0.04 6.87
N GLY A 96 5.53 0.09 8.17
CA GLY A 96 4.85 -0.71 9.20
C GLY A 96 4.46 0.16 10.39
N ALA A 97 3.34 -0.15 11.04
CA ALA A 97 2.91 0.54 12.24
C ALA A 97 2.00 -0.33 13.10
N VAL A 98 2.18 -0.26 14.42
CA VAL A 98 1.36 -0.95 15.42
C VAL A 98 0.28 -0.05 16.02
N LYS A 99 0.48 1.27 16.00
CA LYS A 99 -0.52 2.24 16.49
C LYS A 99 -1.49 2.66 15.39
N LYS A 100 -2.79 2.64 15.71
CA LYS A 100 -3.86 3.06 14.79
C LYS A 100 -3.61 4.48 14.27
N GLY A 101 -3.52 4.61 12.95
CA GLY A 101 -3.32 5.89 12.27
C GLY A 101 -1.87 6.31 12.07
N ALA A 102 -0.89 5.69 12.75
CA ALA A 102 0.52 6.01 12.59
C ALA A 102 1.02 5.74 11.15
N GLY A 103 0.61 4.64 10.52
CA GLY A 103 0.95 4.36 9.12
C GLY A 103 0.41 5.40 8.13
N HIS A 104 -0.79 5.95 8.38
CA HIS A 104 -1.34 7.05 7.57
C HIS A 104 -0.55 8.34 7.78
N ALA A 105 -0.19 8.65 9.04
CA ALA A 105 0.61 9.82 9.38
C ALA A 105 2.01 9.75 8.72
N LEU A 106 2.67 8.58 8.77
CA LEU A 106 3.94 8.32 8.07
C LEU A 106 3.83 8.54 6.57
N LYS A 107 2.76 8.05 5.91
CA LYS A 107 2.58 8.26 4.46
C LYS A 107 2.38 9.74 4.11
N LEU A 108 1.63 10.51 4.90
CA LEU A 108 1.49 11.95 4.65
C LEU A 108 2.79 12.71 4.92
N HIS A 109 3.57 12.29 5.91
CA HIS A 109 4.93 12.83 6.12
C HIS A 109 5.85 12.49 4.94
N GLN A 110 5.83 11.25 4.43
CA GLN A 110 6.57 10.84 3.24
C GLN A 110 6.19 11.69 2.02
N ARG A 111 4.89 11.99 1.84
CA ARG A 111 4.42 12.92 0.80
C ARG A 111 4.97 14.33 0.97
N ALA A 112 4.94 14.89 2.17
CA ALA A 112 5.48 16.23 2.44
C ALA A 112 7.00 16.27 2.18
N TRP A 113 7.72 15.26 2.66
CA TRP A 113 9.16 15.10 2.46
C TRP A 113 9.54 15.02 0.97
N ALA A 114 8.77 14.26 0.19
CA ALA A 114 8.98 14.09 -1.24
C ALA A 114 8.73 15.38 -2.02
N LEU A 115 7.59 16.05 -1.77
CA LEU A 115 7.24 17.31 -2.44
C LEU A 115 8.22 18.44 -2.12
N ALA A 116 8.72 18.51 -0.89
CA ALA A 116 9.75 19.49 -0.50
C ALA A 116 11.07 19.32 -1.27
N ARG A 117 11.29 18.15 -1.89
CA ARG A 117 12.49 17.81 -2.68
C ARG A 117 12.21 17.77 -4.18
N GLY A 118 11.04 18.26 -4.62
CA GLY A 118 10.65 18.28 -6.02
C GLY A 118 10.16 16.94 -6.57
N LEU A 119 10.10 15.89 -5.75
CA LEU A 119 9.55 14.59 -6.16
C LEU A 119 8.03 14.68 -6.24
N THR A 120 7.46 14.18 -7.32
CA THR A 120 6.01 14.27 -7.58
C THR A 120 5.31 12.92 -7.49
N THR A 121 6.07 11.82 -7.42
CA THR A 121 5.55 10.47 -7.43
C THR A 121 6.19 9.62 -6.35
N VAL A 122 5.38 8.79 -5.68
CA VAL A 122 5.84 7.72 -4.80
C VAL A 122 5.29 6.40 -5.31
N THR A 123 6.12 5.36 -5.41
CA THR A 123 5.71 4.03 -5.86
C THR A 123 5.96 2.97 -4.79
N TRP A 124 5.16 1.90 -4.78
CA TRP A 124 5.40 0.70 -3.97
C TRP A 124 4.58 -0.46 -4.52
N THR A 125 4.91 -1.67 -4.12
CA THR A 125 4.11 -2.87 -4.41
C THR A 125 3.28 -3.25 -3.20
N PHE A 126 2.09 -3.83 -3.40
CA PHE A 126 1.33 -4.44 -2.32
C PHE A 126 0.55 -5.66 -2.81
N ASP A 127 0.18 -6.55 -1.88
CA ASP A 127 -0.62 -7.73 -2.20
C ASP A 127 -2.05 -7.33 -2.61
N PRO A 128 -2.51 -7.63 -3.83
CA PRO A 128 -3.83 -7.24 -4.32
C PRO A 128 -4.98 -7.92 -3.56
N LEU A 129 -4.73 -9.02 -2.85
CA LEU A 129 -5.77 -9.71 -2.07
C LEU A 129 -6.04 -9.06 -0.71
N VAL A 130 -5.10 -8.28 -0.20
CA VAL A 130 -5.23 -7.67 1.13
C VAL A 130 -6.16 -6.46 1.03
N ARG A 131 -7.46 -6.70 1.22
CA ARG A 131 -8.56 -5.73 1.10
C ARG A 131 -8.28 -4.42 1.85
N ARG A 132 -7.76 -4.50 3.09
CA ARG A 132 -7.41 -3.31 3.89
C ARG A 132 -6.33 -2.45 3.24
N ASN A 133 -5.34 -3.08 2.58
CA ASN A 133 -4.26 -2.38 1.88
C ASN A 133 -4.80 -1.74 0.60
N ALA A 134 -5.64 -2.44 -0.16
CA ALA A 134 -6.30 -1.89 -1.34
C ALA A 134 -7.12 -0.62 -0.99
N TYR A 135 -7.96 -0.68 0.05
CA TYR A 135 -8.71 0.48 0.51
C TYR A 135 -7.80 1.60 1.01
N PHE A 136 -6.78 1.28 1.82
CA PHE A 136 -5.83 2.29 2.30
C PHE A 136 -5.12 3.01 1.15
N ASN A 137 -4.55 2.28 0.19
CA ASN A 137 -3.80 2.86 -0.91
C ASN A 137 -4.70 3.70 -1.84
N LEU A 138 -5.87 3.18 -2.24
CA LEU A 138 -6.70 3.82 -3.26
C LEU A 138 -7.62 4.91 -2.70
N ALA A 139 -8.19 4.69 -1.50
CA ALA A 139 -9.12 5.63 -0.88
C ALA A 139 -8.45 6.59 0.10
N LYS A 140 -7.56 6.10 0.98
CA LYS A 140 -6.94 6.94 2.03
C LYS A 140 -5.72 7.72 1.55
N LEU A 141 -5.01 7.24 0.53
CA LEU A 141 -3.88 7.96 -0.06
C LEU A 141 -4.21 8.56 -1.43
N GLY A 142 -5.08 7.92 -2.21
CA GLY A 142 -5.37 8.34 -3.59
C GLY A 142 -4.35 7.82 -4.59
N ALA A 143 -3.60 6.76 -4.27
CA ALA A 143 -2.73 6.06 -5.20
C ALA A 143 -3.54 5.24 -6.21
N ARG A 144 -2.93 4.85 -7.33
CA ARG A 144 -3.55 4.03 -8.37
C ARG A 144 -2.69 2.81 -8.70
N PRO A 145 -3.27 1.60 -8.79
CA PRO A 145 -2.60 0.46 -9.39
C PRO A 145 -2.39 0.71 -10.88
N GLU A 146 -1.16 0.55 -11.36
CA GLU A 146 -0.84 0.72 -12.79
C GLU A 146 -0.31 -0.55 -13.45
N GLU A 147 0.20 -1.49 -12.66
CA GLU A 147 0.74 -2.74 -13.18
C GLU A 147 0.41 -3.88 -12.22
N TYR A 148 0.05 -5.04 -12.78
CA TYR A 148 -0.09 -6.28 -12.04
C TYR A 148 1.16 -7.14 -12.25
N LEU A 149 1.88 -7.40 -11.17
CA LEU A 149 3.16 -8.09 -11.16
C LEU A 149 2.96 -9.51 -10.61
N ARG A 150 3.10 -10.51 -11.47
CA ARG A 150 2.92 -11.92 -11.11
C ARG A 150 4.16 -12.45 -10.39
N GLU A 151 3.97 -13.12 -9.24
CA GLU A 151 5.03 -13.74 -8.45
C GLU A 151 6.28 -12.85 -8.22
N PHE A 152 6.07 -11.55 -8.01
CA PHE A 152 7.13 -10.53 -8.13
C PHE A 152 8.34 -10.77 -7.21
N TYR A 153 8.12 -11.33 -6.01
CA TYR A 153 9.16 -11.65 -5.03
C TYR A 153 9.37 -13.17 -4.87
N GLY A 154 8.80 -14.01 -5.75
CA GLY A 154 8.78 -15.47 -5.58
C GLY A 154 7.90 -15.94 -4.42
N GLN A 155 8.23 -17.06 -3.79
CA GLN A 155 7.52 -17.54 -2.59
C GLN A 155 7.96 -16.75 -1.36
N MET A 156 7.00 -16.23 -0.59
CA MET A 156 7.26 -15.46 0.64
C MET A 156 6.76 -16.23 1.86
N ALA A 157 7.70 -16.63 2.72
CA ALA A 157 7.43 -17.51 3.87
C ALA A 157 6.98 -16.78 5.16
N ASP A 158 6.87 -15.45 5.14
CA ASP A 158 6.40 -14.68 6.30
C ASP A 158 4.94 -14.98 6.66
N GLU A 159 4.52 -14.65 7.89
CA GLU A 159 3.17 -14.96 8.41
C GLU A 159 2.04 -14.35 7.59
N VAL A 160 2.29 -13.21 6.93
CA VAL A 160 1.28 -12.53 6.12
C VAL A 160 1.03 -13.30 4.82
N ASN A 161 2.09 -13.79 4.18
CA ASN A 161 2.02 -14.48 2.89
C ASN A 161 1.85 -16.01 3.02
N ALA A 162 2.28 -16.61 4.13
CA ALA A 162 2.14 -18.04 4.43
C ALA A 162 2.62 -18.99 3.30
N GLY A 163 3.69 -18.62 2.58
CA GLY A 163 4.26 -19.40 1.48
C GLY A 163 3.52 -19.27 0.14
N ASP A 164 2.54 -18.37 0.03
CA ASP A 164 1.76 -18.12 -1.19
C ASP A 164 2.59 -17.41 -2.27
N GLU A 165 2.09 -17.47 -3.52
CA GLU A 165 2.65 -16.77 -4.68
C GLU A 165 2.57 -15.24 -4.44
N SER A 166 3.69 -14.53 -4.61
CA SER A 166 3.77 -13.09 -4.28
C SER A 166 3.28 -12.19 -5.42
N ASP A 167 2.04 -12.36 -5.86
CA ASP A 167 1.45 -11.36 -6.74
C ASP A 167 1.41 -10.00 -6.04
N ARG A 168 1.78 -8.97 -6.80
CA ARG A 168 1.79 -7.59 -6.36
C ARG A 168 1.10 -6.72 -7.39
N VAL A 169 0.55 -5.60 -6.93
CA VAL A 169 0.19 -4.49 -7.80
C VAL A 169 1.12 -3.31 -7.53
N LEU A 170 1.65 -2.72 -8.59
CA LEU A 170 2.43 -1.48 -8.52
C LEU A 170 1.47 -0.32 -8.24
N ALA A 171 1.51 0.20 -7.02
CA ALA A 171 0.83 1.43 -6.66
C ALA A 171 1.67 2.63 -7.09
N VAL A 172 1.06 3.55 -7.81
CA VAL A 172 1.62 4.83 -8.21
C VAL A 172 0.85 5.95 -7.51
N TRP A 173 1.53 6.66 -6.63
CA TRP A 173 0.97 7.78 -5.88
C TRP A 173 1.50 9.09 -6.44
N ARG A 174 0.75 9.64 -7.40
CA ARG A 174 0.98 11.01 -7.90
C ARG A 174 0.52 12.00 -6.84
N LEU A 175 1.49 12.66 -6.20
CA LEU A 175 1.32 13.39 -4.94
C LEU A 175 0.45 14.66 -5.07
N THR A 176 0.29 15.17 -6.27
CA THR A 176 -0.48 16.38 -6.61
C THR A 176 -1.77 16.07 -7.39
N SER A 177 -2.12 14.79 -7.58
CA SER A 177 -3.37 14.42 -8.27
C SER A 177 -4.60 14.90 -7.48
N PRO A 178 -5.74 15.18 -8.14
CA PRO A 178 -6.97 15.57 -7.44
C PRO A 178 -7.40 14.58 -6.34
N GLN A 179 -7.17 13.29 -6.57
CA GLN A 179 -7.52 12.23 -5.62
C GLN A 179 -6.57 12.25 -4.41
N ALA A 180 -5.26 12.41 -4.62
CA ALA A 180 -4.29 12.54 -3.54
C ALA A 180 -4.53 13.81 -2.70
N LEU A 181 -4.87 14.93 -3.34
CA LEU A 181 -5.22 16.18 -2.64
C LEU A 181 -6.50 16.03 -1.81
N THR A 182 -7.53 15.38 -2.36
CA THR A 182 -8.77 15.11 -1.63
C THR A 182 -8.52 14.20 -0.43
N ALA A 183 -7.78 13.12 -0.62
CA ALA A 183 -7.40 12.18 0.42
C ALA A 183 -6.60 12.86 1.55
N ALA A 184 -5.59 13.66 1.19
CA ALA A 184 -4.78 14.42 2.14
C ALA A 184 -5.58 15.45 2.95
N SER A 185 -6.72 15.94 2.42
CA SER A 185 -7.67 16.79 3.16
C SER A 185 -8.50 16.06 4.21
N GLY A 186 -8.25 14.76 4.42
CA GLY A 186 -8.95 13.92 5.38
C GLY A 186 -10.23 13.27 4.84
N ARG A 187 -10.48 13.38 3.53
CA ARG A 187 -11.66 12.81 2.86
C ARG A 187 -11.23 11.64 1.97
N PRO A 188 -11.54 10.38 2.35
CA PRO A 188 -11.19 9.24 1.52
C PRO A 188 -11.82 9.37 0.12
N TYR A 189 -11.03 9.08 -0.92
CA TYR A 189 -11.54 9.05 -2.29
C TYR A 189 -12.57 7.93 -2.45
N GLN A 190 -13.68 8.24 -3.10
CA GLN A 190 -14.72 7.28 -3.47
C GLN A 190 -14.85 7.29 -5.00
N PRO A 191 -14.61 6.15 -5.67
CA PRO A 191 -14.85 6.06 -7.11
C PRO A 191 -16.35 6.11 -7.41
N GLU A 192 -16.70 6.61 -8.59
CA GLU A 192 -18.03 6.44 -9.12
C GLU A 192 -18.24 4.98 -9.51
N VAL A 193 -19.40 4.41 -9.14
CA VAL A 193 -19.80 3.06 -9.53
C VAL A 193 -21.20 3.18 -10.13
N PRO A 194 -21.33 3.21 -11.47
CA PRO A 194 -22.62 3.36 -12.12
C PRO A 194 -23.53 2.16 -11.84
N GLU A 195 -24.83 2.33 -11.99
CA GLU A 195 -25.80 1.23 -11.83
C GLU A 195 -25.58 0.10 -12.84
N SER A 196 -25.03 0.43 -14.01
CA SER A 196 -24.65 -0.53 -15.06
C SER A 196 -23.36 -1.29 -14.75
N ALA A 197 -22.66 -1.00 -13.65
CA ALA A 197 -21.44 -1.72 -13.29
C ALA A 197 -21.76 -3.19 -12.98
N CYS A 198 -21.02 -4.11 -13.60
CA CYS A 198 -21.15 -5.53 -13.33
C CYS A 198 -20.08 -6.02 -12.36
N ARG A 199 -20.18 -7.29 -11.94
CA ARG A 199 -19.17 -7.93 -11.09
C ARG A 199 -18.46 -9.02 -11.88
N GLY A 200 -17.19 -8.79 -12.21
CA GLY A 200 -16.34 -9.76 -12.92
C GLY A 200 -15.73 -10.82 -12.02
N LEU A 201 -15.64 -10.54 -10.71
CA LEU A 201 -15.26 -11.52 -9.69
C LEU A 201 -16.12 -11.31 -8.45
N ILE A 202 -16.64 -12.41 -7.89
CA ILE A 202 -17.46 -12.39 -6.67
C ILE A 202 -17.04 -13.48 -5.68
N ALA A 203 -17.41 -13.31 -4.42
CA ALA A 203 -17.34 -14.37 -3.41
C ALA A 203 -18.65 -15.18 -3.38
N VAL A 204 -18.55 -16.50 -3.54
CA VAL A 204 -19.66 -17.46 -3.31
C VAL A 204 -19.16 -18.51 -2.31
N GLU A 205 -19.81 -18.61 -1.16
CA GLU A 205 -19.44 -19.55 -0.09
C GLU A 205 -17.94 -19.50 0.27
N GLY A 206 -17.37 -18.29 0.31
CA GLY A 206 -15.96 -18.06 0.66
C GLY A 206 -14.95 -18.29 -0.49
N ARG A 207 -15.41 -18.70 -1.68
CA ARG A 207 -14.55 -18.95 -2.85
C ARG A 207 -14.79 -17.95 -3.98
N PRO A 208 -13.76 -17.67 -4.79
CA PRO A 208 -13.89 -16.79 -5.94
C PRO A 208 -14.70 -17.46 -7.06
N VAL A 209 -15.61 -16.72 -7.67
CA VAL A 209 -16.29 -17.12 -8.90
C VAL A 209 -16.14 -15.99 -9.92
N ALA A 210 -15.36 -16.25 -10.97
CA ALA A 210 -15.24 -15.34 -12.10
C ALA A 210 -16.54 -15.33 -12.91
N ARG A 211 -16.92 -14.16 -13.41
CA ARG A 211 -18.09 -13.96 -14.26
C ARG A 211 -17.67 -13.22 -15.51
N VAL A 212 -18.36 -13.52 -16.62
CA VAL A 212 -18.20 -12.74 -17.84
C VAL A 212 -18.75 -11.34 -17.58
N ALA A 213 -17.89 -10.35 -17.79
CA ALA A 213 -18.16 -8.94 -17.56
C ALA A 213 -17.80 -8.18 -18.84
N ALA A 214 -18.80 -7.67 -19.56
CA ALA A 214 -18.65 -6.96 -20.83
C ALA A 214 -18.91 -5.45 -20.71
N GLU A 215 -19.36 -5.02 -19.54
CA GLU A 215 -19.68 -3.65 -19.21
C GLU A 215 -18.39 -2.84 -19.01
N ARG A 216 -18.50 -1.53 -19.26
CA ARG A 216 -17.38 -0.61 -19.16
C ARG A 216 -16.77 -0.57 -17.76
N VAL A 217 -17.60 -0.64 -16.72
CA VAL A 217 -17.15 -0.64 -15.32
C VAL A 217 -17.39 -2.01 -14.71
N VAL A 218 -16.32 -2.62 -14.21
CA VAL A 218 -16.32 -3.96 -13.62
C VAL A 218 -15.83 -3.89 -12.18
N LEU A 219 -16.55 -4.54 -11.27
CA LEU A 219 -16.13 -4.76 -9.90
C LEU A 219 -15.40 -6.10 -9.77
N VAL A 220 -14.21 -6.07 -9.18
CA VAL A 220 -13.44 -7.28 -8.81
C VAL A 220 -13.45 -7.40 -7.30
N GLU A 221 -14.37 -8.18 -6.75
CA GLU A 221 -14.44 -8.42 -5.30
C GLU A 221 -13.19 -9.15 -4.80
N LEU A 222 -12.82 -8.85 -3.56
CA LEU A 222 -11.79 -9.55 -2.81
C LEU A 222 -12.41 -10.39 -1.70
N PRO A 223 -11.70 -11.36 -1.10
CA PRO A 223 -12.13 -11.92 0.18
C PRO A 223 -12.18 -10.85 1.27
N GLU A 224 -12.95 -11.09 2.34
CA GLU A 224 -13.00 -10.17 3.49
C GLU A 224 -11.67 -10.13 4.24
N ASP A 225 -11.08 -11.30 4.48
CA ASP A 225 -9.82 -11.48 5.18
C ASP A 225 -9.01 -12.61 4.53
N ILE A 226 -8.15 -12.26 3.57
CA ILE A 226 -7.28 -13.26 2.92
C ILE A 226 -6.28 -13.89 3.90
N GLU A 227 -5.86 -13.16 4.93
CA GLU A 227 -4.87 -13.66 5.90
C GLU A 227 -5.48 -14.78 6.76
N ALA A 228 -6.74 -14.62 7.16
CA ALA A 228 -7.49 -15.69 7.82
C ALA A 228 -7.70 -16.90 6.90
N ILE A 229 -8.03 -16.68 5.62
CA ILE A 229 -8.21 -17.77 4.64
C ILE A 229 -6.90 -18.52 4.41
N ARG A 230 -5.75 -17.83 4.30
CA ARG A 230 -4.43 -18.48 4.17
C ARG A 230 -4.15 -19.47 5.30
N ARG A 231 -4.54 -19.15 6.53
CA ARG A 231 -4.38 -20.03 7.68
C ARG A 231 -5.40 -21.19 7.70
N ALA A 232 -6.64 -20.92 7.32
CA ALA A 232 -7.74 -21.87 7.47
C ALA A 232 -7.94 -22.82 6.27
N ASP A 233 -7.83 -22.31 5.05
CA ASP A 233 -7.98 -23.05 3.79
C ASP A 233 -6.98 -22.51 2.74
N PRO A 234 -5.73 -23.01 2.72
CA PRO A 234 -4.73 -22.62 1.72
C PRO A 234 -5.19 -22.86 0.27
N GLY A 235 -6.05 -23.86 0.04
CA GLY A 235 -6.61 -24.13 -1.28
C GLY A 235 -7.54 -23.02 -1.74
N ALA A 236 -8.39 -22.51 -0.85
CA ALA A 236 -9.21 -21.33 -1.13
C ALA A 236 -8.37 -20.05 -1.31
N ALA A 237 -7.31 -19.86 -0.51
CA ALA A 237 -6.39 -18.72 -0.69
C ALA A 237 -5.73 -18.74 -2.08
N LYS A 238 -5.24 -19.91 -2.51
CA LYS A 238 -4.68 -20.10 -3.85
C LYS A 238 -5.73 -19.86 -4.96
N ALA A 239 -6.95 -20.34 -4.78
CA ALA A 239 -8.02 -20.06 -5.73
C ALA A 239 -8.28 -18.55 -5.87
N TRP A 240 -8.29 -17.80 -4.76
CA TRP A 240 -8.42 -16.35 -4.77
C TRP A 240 -7.28 -15.66 -5.50
N ARG A 241 -6.04 -16.08 -5.25
CA ARG A 241 -4.84 -15.58 -5.96
C ARG A 241 -4.98 -15.71 -7.46
N LEU A 242 -5.28 -16.92 -7.94
CA LEU A 242 -5.42 -17.21 -9.37
C LEU A 242 -6.59 -16.43 -9.98
N ALA A 243 -7.74 -16.38 -9.31
CA ALA A 243 -8.90 -15.68 -9.85
C ALA A 243 -8.68 -14.15 -9.94
N VAL A 244 -8.01 -13.54 -8.95
CA VAL A 244 -7.67 -12.11 -9.02
C VAL A 244 -6.58 -11.86 -10.07
N ARG A 245 -5.57 -12.73 -10.19
CA ARG A 245 -4.57 -12.67 -11.25
C ARG A 245 -5.22 -12.67 -12.64
N ASP A 246 -6.11 -13.63 -12.88
CA ASP A 246 -6.73 -13.81 -14.19
C ASP A 246 -7.71 -12.67 -14.50
N VAL A 247 -8.51 -12.24 -13.52
CA VAL A 247 -9.54 -11.21 -13.75
C VAL A 247 -8.98 -9.79 -13.66
N LEU A 248 -8.36 -9.41 -12.54
CA LEU A 248 -7.81 -8.05 -12.37
C LEU A 248 -6.56 -7.87 -13.24
N GLY A 249 -5.61 -8.80 -13.14
CA GLY A 249 -4.37 -8.75 -13.91
C GLY A 249 -4.64 -8.81 -15.40
N GLY A 250 -5.51 -9.74 -15.86
CA GLY A 250 -5.90 -9.83 -17.26
C GLY A 250 -6.54 -8.54 -17.80
N MET A 251 -7.45 -7.91 -17.05
CA MET A 251 -8.02 -6.61 -17.46
C MET A 251 -6.96 -5.50 -17.52
N MET A 252 -6.02 -5.45 -16.56
CA MET A 252 -4.94 -4.46 -16.58
C MET A 252 -3.98 -4.67 -17.76
N ASP A 253 -3.66 -5.93 -18.09
CA ASP A 253 -2.87 -6.31 -19.27
C ASP A 253 -3.57 -5.90 -20.59
N GLU A 254 -4.91 -5.92 -20.61
CA GLU A 254 -5.76 -5.44 -21.71
C GLU A 254 -5.88 -3.89 -21.77
N GLY A 255 -5.25 -3.16 -20.85
CA GLY A 255 -5.26 -1.70 -20.79
C GLY A 255 -6.39 -1.09 -19.95
N ALA A 256 -7.13 -1.90 -19.19
CA ALA A 256 -8.13 -1.39 -18.25
C ALA A 256 -7.47 -0.63 -17.09
N THR A 257 -8.15 0.40 -16.60
CA THR A 257 -7.66 1.26 -15.52
C THR A 257 -8.40 0.98 -14.21
N VAL A 258 -7.66 0.80 -13.11
CA VAL A 258 -8.26 0.72 -11.78
C VAL A 258 -8.56 2.14 -11.27
N THR A 259 -9.84 2.50 -11.17
CA THR A 259 -10.27 3.86 -10.82
C THR A 259 -10.41 4.08 -9.31
N GLY A 260 -10.58 3.01 -8.54
CA GLY A 260 -10.66 3.07 -7.08
C GLY A 260 -11.02 1.74 -6.42
N PHE A 261 -11.47 1.82 -5.17
CA PHE A 261 -11.89 0.67 -4.38
C PHE A 261 -13.26 0.96 -3.74
N ALA A 262 -14.25 0.12 -4.00
CA ALA A 262 -15.61 0.28 -3.48
C ALA A 262 -16.31 -1.07 -3.36
N ARG A 263 -17.30 -1.17 -2.46
CA ARG A 263 -18.15 -2.36 -2.29
C ARG A 263 -17.35 -3.67 -2.11
N GLY A 264 -16.20 -3.60 -1.43
CA GLY A 264 -15.34 -4.75 -1.14
C GLY A 264 -14.42 -5.19 -2.30
N GLY A 265 -14.34 -4.43 -3.38
CA GLY A 265 -13.55 -4.77 -4.55
C GLY A 265 -12.91 -3.59 -5.27
N TYR A 266 -12.04 -3.91 -6.22
CA TYR A 266 -11.50 -2.94 -7.16
C TYR A 266 -12.59 -2.49 -8.13
N VAL A 267 -12.61 -1.20 -8.43
CA VAL A 267 -13.42 -0.63 -9.52
C VAL A 267 -12.50 -0.48 -10.71
N VAL A 268 -12.80 -1.21 -11.78
CA VAL A 268 -11.98 -1.27 -13.00
C VAL A 268 -12.79 -0.72 -14.16
N GLU A 269 -12.22 0.22 -14.89
CA GLU A 269 -12.79 0.78 -16.12
C GLU A 269 -12.03 0.20 -17.32
N ARG A 270 -12.74 -0.52 -18.19
CA ARG A 270 -12.19 -1.03 -19.45
C ARG A 270 -11.92 0.12 -20.43
N ALA A 271 -10.91 -0.06 -21.28
CA ALA A 271 -10.53 0.88 -22.34
C ALA A 271 -11.64 1.09 -23.39
#